data_AF-A0AAV4G0X5-F1
#
_entry.id   AF-A0AAV4G0X5-F1
#
_cell.length_a   1.000
_cell.length_b   1.000
_cell.length_c   1.000
_cell.angle_alpha   90.00
_cell.angle_beta   90.00
_cell.angle_gamma   90.00
#
_symmetry.space_group_name_H-M   'P 1'
#
loop_
_entity.id
_entity.type
_entity.pdbx_description
1 polymer ?
#
loop_
_entity_poly.entity_id
_entity_poly.type
_entity_poly.pdbx_seq_one_letter_code
_entity_poly.pdbx_strand_id
1 'polypeptide(L)'
;MIRVEDTFIHLAKTRKRDTLLICDRGTMDGSAYISRESWERMKQKNAWNDVDMRDNRYNQVIHMVSAAKGAEAFYTCVGHKTRQEDFEGARQLDRITADAWVGHPYYDVIDNSTDFEGKISRMIAAVCTRVGIDLGDRLAPNSVKRKFLVSSMADDEQFPHYQEFHVVHDYLVTPSRKMQARLRKRGQQGNWTYTHTIRRPEINDQSVELRMPVSERDYEILMAQRDDQHYTVFKIRRCFLWNNQYFQLDMYQDPAPPRCQGLMLLETFTTQKDVPELPGFLKVEREVTTEAEYSMFNLSQKSV
;
A
#
# COMPACT_ATOMS: atom_id res chain seq x y z
N MET A 1 -13.11 6.21 23.35
CA MET A 1 -13.27 6.36 21.89
C MET A 1 -13.83 7.73 21.53
N ILE A 2 -15.12 8.02 21.81
CA ILE A 2 -15.76 9.31 21.45
C ILE A 2 -14.96 10.55 21.89
N ARG A 3 -14.51 10.65 23.15
CA ARG A 3 -13.71 11.80 23.60
C ARG A 3 -12.39 11.99 22.83
N VAL A 4 -11.77 10.89 22.41
CA VAL A 4 -10.52 10.93 21.64
C VAL A 4 -10.81 11.48 20.25
N GLU A 5 -11.83 10.92 19.59
CA GLU A 5 -12.30 11.43 18.30
C GLU A 5 -12.72 12.90 18.38
N ASP A 6 -13.45 13.34 19.41
CA ASP A 6 -13.84 14.76 19.58
C ASP A 6 -12.62 15.67 19.67
N THR A 7 -11.57 15.23 20.36
CA THR A 7 -10.31 15.95 20.47
C THR A 7 -9.68 16.13 19.08
N PHE A 8 -9.62 15.07 18.27
CA PHE A 8 -9.06 15.14 16.92
C PHE A 8 -9.95 15.91 15.93
N ILE A 9 -11.28 15.81 16.06
CA ILE A 9 -12.23 16.60 15.28
C ILE A 9 -12.05 18.09 15.58
N HIS A 10 -11.93 18.46 16.86
CA HIS A 10 -11.68 19.84 17.25
C HIS A 10 -10.31 20.32 16.72
N LEU A 11 -9.28 19.49 16.84
CA LEU A 11 -7.96 19.80 16.29
C LEU A 11 -8.01 20.00 14.77
N ALA A 12 -8.73 19.16 14.03
CA ALA A 12 -8.90 19.29 12.59
C ALA A 12 -9.60 20.62 12.23
N LYS A 13 -10.67 20.99 12.97
CA LYS A 13 -11.41 22.25 12.77
C LYS A 13 -10.58 23.51 13.01
N THR A 14 -9.51 23.45 13.81
CA THR A 14 -8.62 24.60 14.05
C THR A 14 -7.54 24.77 12.98
N ARG A 15 -7.39 23.82 12.04
CA ARG A 15 -6.41 23.91 10.96
C ARG A 15 -6.91 24.80 9.83
N LYS A 16 -6.00 25.55 9.21
CA LYS A 16 -6.27 26.40 8.02
C LYS A 16 -6.15 25.65 6.69
N ARG A 17 -6.02 24.32 6.73
CA ARG A 17 -5.81 23.46 5.57
C ARG A 17 -6.82 22.33 5.57
N ASP A 18 -7.13 21.83 4.38
CA ASP A 18 -7.96 20.64 4.22
C ASP A 18 -7.38 19.50 5.04
N THR A 19 -8.23 18.88 5.86
CA THR A 19 -7.81 17.88 6.84
C THR A 19 -8.74 16.68 6.75
N LEU A 20 -8.18 15.53 6.39
CA LEU A 20 -8.87 14.24 6.44
C LEU A 20 -8.58 13.57 7.79
N LEU A 21 -9.64 13.22 8.53
CA LEU A 21 -9.54 12.43 9.76
C LEU A 21 -9.99 11.00 9.46
N ILE A 22 -9.12 10.03 9.70
CA ILE A 22 -9.42 8.60 9.51
C ILE A 22 -9.49 7.95 10.89
N CYS A 23 -10.63 7.31 11.18
CA CYS A 23 -10.84 6.56 12.41
C CYS A 23 -10.64 5.06 12.12
N ASP A 24 -9.64 4.44 12.75
CA ASP A 24 -9.56 2.98 12.82
C ASP A 24 -10.51 2.50 13.90
N ARG A 25 -11.63 1.92 13.48
CA ARG A 25 -12.85 1.67 14.26
C ARG A 25 -13.64 2.94 14.56
N GLY A 26 -14.96 2.83 14.50
CA GLY A 26 -15.89 3.91 14.84
C GLY A 26 -16.78 3.55 16.02
N THR A 27 -17.55 4.53 16.48
CA THR A 27 -18.31 4.44 17.73
C THR A 27 -19.31 3.29 17.73
N MET A 28 -19.97 3.03 16.59
CA MET A 28 -20.96 1.95 16.49
C MET A 28 -20.33 0.54 16.58
N ASP A 29 -19.03 0.39 16.30
CA ASP A 29 -18.34 -0.91 16.40
C ASP A 29 -18.41 -1.50 17.81
N GLY A 30 -18.51 -0.65 18.84
CA GLY A 30 -18.66 -1.10 20.22
C GLY A 30 -19.89 -1.99 20.42
N SER A 31 -20.95 -1.80 19.64
CA SER A 31 -22.15 -2.63 19.69
C SER A 31 -21.91 -4.08 19.25
N ALA A 32 -20.86 -4.35 18.47
CA ALA A 32 -20.52 -5.69 18.02
C ALA A 32 -19.89 -6.57 19.11
N TYR A 33 -19.42 -5.96 20.20
CA TYR A 33 -18.66 -6.64 21.26
C TYR A 33 -19.43 -6.77 22.58
N ILE A 34 -20.65 -6.24 22.67
CA ILE A 34 -21.47 -6.30 23.88
C ILE A 34 -22.92 -6.69 23.56
N SER A 35 -23.66 -7.14 24.57
CA SER A 35 -25.09 -7.43 24.39
C SER A 35 -25.88 -6.15 24.03
N ARG A 36 -26.95 -6.32 23.26
CA ARG A 36 -27.86 -5.22 22.89
C ARG A 36 -28.38 -4.47 24.11
N GLU A 37 -28.74 -5.17 25.18
CA GLU A 37 -29.19 -4.56 26.44
C GLU A 37 -28.10 -3.67 27.06
N SER A 38 -26.85 -4.13 27.07
CA SER A 38 -25.72 -3.34 27.58
C SER A 38 -25.45 -2.11 26.71
N TRP A 39 -25.58 -2.24 25.39
CA TRP A 39 -25.44 -1.13 24.44
C TRP A 39 -26.52 -0.07 24.64
N GLU A 40 -27.78 -0.46 24.73
CA GLU A 40 -28.90 0.46 24.98
C GLU A 40 -28.76 1.16 26.34
N ARG A 41 -28.40 0.44 27.39
CA ARG A 41 -28.12 1.03 28.72
C ARG A 41 -26.97 2.03 28.66
N MET A 42 -25.93 1.75 27.89
CA MET A 42 -24.81 2.67 27.70
C MET A 42 -25.23 3.92 26.94
N LYS A 43 -26.02 3.80 25.86
CA LYS A 43 -26.57 4.94 25.15
C LYS A 43 -27.42 5.82 26.07
N GLN A 44 -28.34 5.24 26.83
CA GLN A 44 -29.19 5.97 27.78
C GLN A 44 -28.37 6.70 28.84
N LYS A 45 -27.40 6.03 29.47
CA LYS A 45 -26.56 6.62 30.51
C LYS A 45 -25.75 7.83 30.03
N ASN A 46 -25.36 7.85 28.75
CA ASN A 46 -24.57 8.93 28.17
C ASN A 46 -25.40 9.89 27.30
N ALA A 47 -26.73 9.75 27.28
CA ALA A 47 -27.65 10.50 26.42
C ALA A 47 -27.26 10.45 24.93
N TRP A 48 -26.77 9.30 24.46
CA TRP A 48 -26.45 9.09 23.06
C TRP A 48 -27.65 8.58 22.26
N ASN A 49 -27.71 8.95 20.99
CA ASN A 49 -28.68 8.45 20.03
C ASN A 49 -27.97 8.02 18.74
N ASP A 50 -28.61 7.12 17.99
CA ASP A 50 -27.97 6.50 16.83
C ASP A 50 -27.75 7.50 15.69
N VAL A 51 -28.59 8.54 15.52
CA VAL A 51 -28.40 9.55 14.47
C VAL A 51 -27.12 10.35 14.71
N ASP A 52 -26.89 10.79 15.95
CA ASP A 52 -25.66 11.53 16.26
C ASP A 52 -24.41 10.64 16.21
N MET A 53 -24.51 9.40 16.72
CA MET A 53 -23.37 8.49 16.76
C MET A 53 -23.01 7.93 15.38
N ARG A 54 -24.01 7.57 14.57
CA ARG A 54 -23.85 6.95 13.26
C ARG A 54 -23.70 8.03 12.19
N ASP A 55 -24.71 8.90 12.03
CA ASP A 55 -24.90 9.73 10.83
C ASP A 55 -24.18 11.08 10.90
N ASN A 56 -24.31 11.81 12.00
CA ASN A 56 -23.77 13.17 12.09
C ASN A 56 -22.26 13.20 12.38
N ARG A 57 -21.74 12.11 12.95
CA ARG A 57 -20.35 12.03 13.40
C ARG A 57 -19.36 11.65 12.30
N TYR A 58 -19.79 10.81 11.36
CA TYR A 58 -18.93 10.28 10.31
C TYR A 58 -19.40 10.78 8.95
N ASN A 59 -18.52 11.41 8.17
CA ASN A 59 -18.88 11.85 6.82
C ASN A 59 -18.99 10.68 5.83
N GLN A 60 -18.37 9.54 6.16
CA GLN A 60 -18.34 8.29 5.42
C GLN A 60 -17.92 7.16 6.35
N VAL A 61 -18.44 5.97 6.10
CA VAL A 61 -18.05 4.74 6.78
C VAL A 61 -17.63 3.74 5.72
N ILE A 62 -16.43 3.17 5.87
CA ILE A 62 -15.90 2.14 4.97
C ILE A 62 -15.76 0.84 5.74
N HIS A 63 -16.50 -0.18 5.33
CA HIS A 63 -16.40 -1.52 5.87
C HIS A 63 -15.53 -2.39 4.96
N MET A 64 -14.34 -2.71 5.44
CA MET A 64 -13.41 -3.64 4.78
C MET A 64 -13.74 -5.06 5.20
N VAL A 65 -14.38 -5.84 4.32
CA VAL A 65 -14.83 -7.21 4.62
C VAL A 65 -13.65 -8.09 5.03
N SER A 66 -13.80 -8.85 6.10
CA SER A 66 -12.77 -9.75 6.62
C SER A 66 -12.29 -10.75 5.56
N ALA A 67 -10.99 -11.07 5.55
CA ALA A 67 -10.45 -12.13 4.69
C ALA A 67 -11.10 -13.50 4.99
N ALA A 68 -11.69 -13.69 6.17
CA ALA A 68 -12.47 -14.89 6.48
C ALA A 68 -13.69 -15.11 5.56
N LYS A 69 -14.08 -14.12 4.74
CA LYS A 69 -15.21 -14.20 3.81
C LYS A 69 -14.76 -13.91 2.38
N GLY A 70 -14.55 -14.95 1.57
CA GLY A 70 -14.17 -14.84 0.16
C GLY A 70 -12.68 -14.66 -0.11
N ALA A 71 -11.84 -14.68 0.93
CA ALA A 71 -10.37 -14.67 0.83
C ALA A 71 -9.74 -15.55 1.91
N GLU A 72 -10.40 -16.67 2.25
CA GLU A 72 -10.11 -17.52 3.41
C GLU A 72 -8.67 -18.02 3.43
N ALA A 73 -8.10 -18.24 2.25
CA ALA A 73 -6.70 -18.67 2.09
C ALA A 73 -5.68 -17.67 2.66
N PHE A 74 -6.07 -16.40 2.86
CA PHE A 74 -5.25 -15.34 3.44
C PHE A 74 -5.62 -15.03 4.90
N TYR A 75 -6.63 -15.70 5.46
CA TYR A 75 -7.03 -15.52 6.84
C TYR A 75 -6.20 -16.42 7.76
N THR A 76 -5.26 -15.83 8.49
CA THR A 76 -4.39 -16.54 9.43
C THR A 76 -4.57 -16.03 10.85
N CYS A 77 -4.73 -16.95 11.81
CA CYS A 77 -4.68 -16.66 13.26
C CYS A 77 -3.28 -16.96 13.85
N VAL A 78 -2.47 -17.78 13.18
CA VAL A 78 -1.12 -18.15 13.62
C VAL A 78 -0.21 -16.92 13.62
N GLY A 79 0.37 -16.60 14.78
CA GLY A 79 1.29 -15.46 14.96
C GLY A 79 0.61 -14.12 15.23
N HIS A 80 -0.72 -14.06 15.31
CA HIS A 80 -1.46 -12.83 15.62
C HIS A 80 -1.88 -12.79 17.10
N LYS A 81 -1.34 -11.83 17.87
CA LYS A 81 -1.67 -11.68 19.30
C LYS A 81 -3.11 -11.22 19.56
N THR A 82 -3.79 -10.68 18.55
CA THR A 82 -5.09 -10.00 18.68
C THR A 82 -6.25 -10.70 17.98
N ARG A 83 -6.00 -11.80 17.26
CA ARG A 83 -7.02 -12.55 16.50
C ARG A 83 -7.13 -13.94 17.10
N GLN A 84 -8.28 -14.23 17.71
CA GLN A 84 -8.51 -15.46 18.48
C GLN A 84 -9.68 -16.28 17.92
N GLU A 85 -10.50 -15.66 17.08
CA GLU A 85 -11.67 -16.25 16.46
C GLU A 85 -11.29 -17.21 15.31
N ASP A 86 -12.06 -18.28 15.18
CA ASP A 86 -12.01 -19.17 14.02
C ASP A 86 -12.69 -18.52 12.80
N PHE A 87 -12.74 -19.23 11.67
CA PHE A 87 -13.34 -18.69 10.45
C PHE A 87 -14.82 -18.30 10.61
N GLU A 88 -15.59 -19.11 11.34
CA GLU A 88 -17.02 -18.85 11.52
C GLU A 88 -17.24 -17.65 12.46
N GLY A 89 -16.54 -17.62 13.59
CA GLY A 89 -16.54 -16.48 14.50
C GLY A 89 -16.10 -15.19 13.82
N ALA A 90 -15.08 -15.25 12.95
CA ALA A 90 -14.62 -14.11 12.17
C ALA A 90 -15.67 -13.60 11.18
N ARG A 91 -16.36 -14.50 10.47
CA ARG A 91 -17.45 -14.15 9.56
C ARG A 91 -18.65 -13.57 10.30
N GLN A 92 -18.96 -14.12 11.47
CA GLN A 92 -20.05 -13.63 12.30
C GLN A 92 -19.74 -12.24 12.86
N LEU A 93 -18.52 -12.03 13.37
CA LEU A 93 -18.08 -10.73 13.87
C LEU A 93 -18.04 -9.69 12.75
N ASP A 94 -17.56 -10.05 11.55
CA ASP A 94 -17.60 -9.20 10.35
C ASP A 94 -19.03 -8.74 10.04
N ARG A 95 -19.99 -9.67 10.03
CA ARG A 95 -21.40 -9.38 9.82
C ARG A 95 -21.97 -8.46 10.89
N ILE A 96 -21.77 -8.78 12.17
CA ILE A 96 -22.29 -7.95 13.28
C ILE A 96 -21.70 -6.54 13.21
N THR A 97 -20.40 -6.43 12.90
CA THR A 97 -19.72 -5.13 12.73
C THR A 97 -20.30 -4.36 11.55
N ALA A 98 -20.58 -5.02 10.42
CA ALA A 98 -21.23 -4.38 9.27
C ALA A 98 -22.64 -3.90 9.61
N ASP A 99 -23.43 -4.77 10.25
CA ASP A 99 -24.83 -4.52 10.64
C ASP A 99 -24.94 -3.31 11.60
N ALA A 100 -23.93 -3.07 12.44
CA ALA A 100 -23.88 -1.91 13.35
C ALA A 100 -23.91 -0.54 12.64
N TRP A 101 -23.53 -0.49 11.35
CA TRP A 101 -23.50 0.73 10.54
C TRP A 101 -24.65 0.84 9.55
N VAL A 102 -25.52 -0.17 9.47
CA VAL A 102 -26.66 -0.15 8.56
C VAL A 102 -27.53 1.08 8.85
N GLY A 103 -27.89 1.79 7.77
CA GLY A 103 -28.64 3.04 7.80
C GLY A 103 -27.80 4.30 7.75
N HIS A 104 -26.46 4.21 7.86
CA HIS A 104 -25.61 5.36 7.59
C HIS A 104 -25.75 5.80 6.11
N PRO A 105 -25.95 7.10 5.81
CA PRO A 105 -26.22 7.56 4.45
C PRO A 105 -25.05 7.35 3.47
N TYR A 106 -23.82 7.22 3.97
CA TYR A 106 -22.61 7.05 3.18
C TYR A 106 -21.82 5.85 3.70
N TYR A 107 -22.31 4.64 3.39
CA TYR A 107 -21.73 3.38 3.84
C TYR A 107 -21.23 2.55 2.66
N ASP A 108 -19.91 2.43 2.55
CA ASP A 108 -19.25 1.70 1.48
C ASP A 108 -18.72 0.36 1.99
N VAL A 109 -19.07 -0.72 1.31
CA VAL A 109 -18.61 -2.08 1.64
C VAL A 109 -17.59 -2.53 0.60
N ILE A 110 -16.37 -2.83 1.04
CA ILE A 110 -15.27 -3.26 0.19
C ILE A 110 -15.02 -4.75 0.44
N ASP A 111 -15.52 -5.58 -0.47
CA ASP A 111 -15.45 -7.04 -0.41
C ASP A 111 -14.09 -7.62 -0.84
N ASN A 112 -13.99 -8.94 -0.92
CA ASN A 112 -12.79 -9.65 -1.39
C ASN A 112 -12.89 -10.13 -2.85
N SER A 113 -13.66 -9.45 -3.71
CA SER A 113 -13.84 -9.85 -5.11
C SER A 113 -12.59 -9.65 -5.99
N THR A 114 -11.61 -8.89 -5.50
CA THR A 114 -10.33 -8.59 -6.16
C THR A 114 -9.17 -9.08 -5.29
N ASP A 115 -7.96 -9.08 -5.85
CA ASP A 115 -6.76 -9.25 -5.04
C ASP A 115 -6.59 -8.13 -3.99
N PHE A 116 -5.59 -8.28 -3.13
CA PHE A 116 -5.35 -7.34 -2.04
C PHE A 116 -5.14 -5.91 -2.55
N GLU A 117 -4.32 -5.71 -3.58
CA GLU A 117 -4.05 -4.38 -4.14
C GLU A 117 -5.31 -3.77 -4.76
N GLY A 118 -6.08 -4.52 -5.55
CA GLY A 118 -7.34 -4.07 -6.11
C GLY A 118 -8.35 -3.70 -5.02
N LYS A 119 -8.36 -4.44 -3.91
CA LYS A 119 -9.22 -4.13 -2.76
C LYS A 119 -8.84 -2.79 -2.12
N ILE A 120 -7.55 -2.56 -1.92
CA ILE A 120 -7.04 -1.29 -1.39
C ILE A 120 -7.34 -0.13 -2.34
N SER A 121 -7.14 -0.30 -3.65
CA SER A 121 -7.45 0.73 -4.65
C SER A 121 -8.94 1.07 -4.70
N ARG A 122 -9.84 0.08 -4.60
CA ARG A 122 -11.30 0.34 -4.47
C ARG A 122 -11.65 1.12 -3.22
N MET A 123 -11.02 0.81 -2.08
CA MET A 123 -11.21 1.57 -0.84
C MET A 123 -10.72 3.03 -0.98
N ILE A 124 -9.53 3.23 -1.53
CA ILE A 124 -8.99 4.58 -1.79
C ILE A 124 -9.94 5.35 -2.72
N ALA A 125 -10.45 4.70 -3.77
CA ALA A 125 -11.38 5.31 -4.71
C ALA A 125 -12.69 5.75 -4.04
N ALA A 126 -13.23 4.95 -3.11
CA ALA A 126 -14.41 5.31 -2.34
C ALA A 126 -14.16 6.55 -1.46
N VAL A 127 -13.00 6.65 -0.80
CA VAL A 127 -12.62 7.85 -0.02
C VAL A 127 -12.51 9.07 -0.94
N CYS A 128 -11.72 8.96 -2.02
CA CYS A 128 -11.44 10.07 -2.93
C CYS A 128 -12.72 10.60 -3.61
N THR A 129 -13.61 9.71 -4.05
CA THR A 129 -14.92 10.09 -4.60
C THR A 129 -15.71 10.92 -3.60
N ARG A 130 -15.70 10.52 -2.32
CA ARG A 130 -16.43 11.21 -1.25
C ARG A 130 -15.88 12.61 -0.98
N VAL A 131 -14.55 12.75 -0.97
CA VAL A 131 -13.90 14.04 -0.69
C VAL A 131 -13.74 14.92 -1.94
N GLY A 132 -14.13 14.43 -3.12
CA GLY A 132 -14.01 15.16 -4.38
C GLY A 132 -12.57 15.26 -4.90
N ILE A 133 -11.72 14.30 -4.55
CA ILE A 133 -10.35 14.22 -5.07
C ILE A 133 -10.36 13.34 -6.32
N ASP A 134 -9.87 13.88 -7.43
CA ASP A 134 -9.57 13.08 -8.62
C ASP A 134 -8.38 12.16 -8.33
N LEU A 135 -8.60 10.85 -8.45
CA LEU A 135 -7.58 9.82 -8.27
C LEU A 135 -6.49 9.89 -9.33
N GLY A 136 -6.83 10.47 -10.50
CA GLY A 136 -6.04 10.34 -11.71
C GLY A 136 -5.79 8.88 -12.08
N ASP A 137 -4.83 8.69 -12.98
CA ASP A 137 -4.56 7.38 -13.57
C ASP A 137 -3.86 6.40 -12.60
N ARG A 138 -3.14 6.94 -11.61
CA ARG A 138 -2.26 6.16 -10.74
C ARG A 138 -2.98 5.36 -9.67
N LEU A 139 -4.05 5.90 -9.09
CA LEU A 139 -4.76 5.31 -7.94
C LEU A 139 -6.13 4.74 -8.34
N ALA A 140 -6.46 4.76 -9.62
CA ALA A 140 -7.67 4.15 -10.12
C ALA A 140 -7.66 2.62 -9.86
N PRO A 141 -8.83 2.00 -9.56
CA PRO A 141 -8.92 0.57 -9.22
C PRO A 141 -8.35 -0.39 -10.25
N ASN A 142 -8.34 0.00 -11.52
CA ASN A 142 -7.80 -0.77 -12.65
C ASN A 142 -6.40 -0.30 -13.09
N SER A 143 -5.73 0.53 -12.28
CA SER A 143 -4.38 0.99 -12.57
C SER A 143 -3.38 -0.15 -12.39
N VAL A 144 -2.59 -0.41 -13.41
CA VAL A 144 -1.55 -1.45 -13.41
C VAL A 144 -0.17 -0.84 -13.51
N LYS A 145 0.79 -1.45 -12.82
CA LYS A 145 2.19 -1.06 -12.95
C LYS A 145 2.70 -1.47 -14.33
N ARG A 146 3.30 -0.53 -15.06
CA ARG A 146 4.00 -0.78 -16.33
C ARG A 146 5.47 -0.41 -16.19
N LYS A 147 6.32 -1.17 -16.89
CA LYS A 147 7.78 -1.04 -16.85
C LYS A 147 8.33 -1.08 -18.27
N PHE A 148 9.22 -0.15 -18.57
CA PHE A 148 9.82 0.00 -19.89
C PHE A 148 11.34 0.02 -19.79
N LEU A 149 12.00 -0.62 -20.77
CA LEU A 149 13.43 -0.57 -20.93
C LEU A 149 13.82 0.72 -21.65
N VAL A 150 14.76 1.46 -21.07
CA VAL A 150 15.26 2.72 -21.61
C VAL A 150 16.72 2.55 -21.99
N SER A 151 17.10 2.95 -23.21
CA SER A 151 18.51 2.87 -23.66
C SER A 151 19.28 4.17 -23.49
N SER A 152 18.60 5.30 -23.57
CA SER A 152 19.21 6.61 -23.32
C SER A 152 18.17 7.61 -22.83
N MET A 153 18.65 8.65 -22.16
CA MET A 153 17.86 9.83 -21.78
C MET A 153 18.53 11.08 -22.33
N ALA A 154 17.74 12.11 -22.58
CA ALA A 154 18.25 13.43 -22.94
C ALA A 154 18.88 14.13 -21.72
N ASP A 155 19.47 15.30 -21.97
CA ASP A 155 20.04 16.14 -20.93
C ASP A 155 18.96 16.66 -19.95
N ASP A 156 19.41 17.04 -18.75
CA ASP A 156 18.54 17.41 -17.64
C ASP A 156 17.61 18.59 -17.96
N GLU A 157 17.99 19.48 -18.88
CA GLU A 157 17.18 20.62 -19.32
C GLU A 157 15.88 20.21 -20.02
N GLN A 158 15.81 18.99 -20.59
CA GLN A 158 14.60 18.50 -21.26
C GLN A 158 13.61 17.85 -20.28
N PHE A 159 14.04 17.56 -19.05
CA PHE A 159 13.16 16.99 -18.06
C PHE A 159 12.24 18.05 -17.44
N PRO A 160 10.98 17.72 -17.13
CA PRO A 160 10.18 18.52 -16.22
C PRO A 160 10.81 18.49 -14.82
N HIS A 161 10.24 19.24 -13.87
CA HIS A 161 10.71 19.17 -12.48
C HIS A 161 10.77 17.71 -11.98
N TYR A 162 11.93 17.34 -11.43
CA TYR A 162 12.19 16.00 -10.91
C TYR A 162 12.85 16.03 -9.53
N GLN A 163 12.79 14.88 -8.86
CA GLN A 163 13.49 14.61 -7.60
C GLN A 163 14.28 13.31 -7.74
N GLU A 164 15.52 13.30 -7.25
CA GLU A 164 16.40 12.14 -7.32
C GLU A 164 16.68 11.53 -5.96
N PHE A 165 16.63 10.20 -5.90
CA PHE A 165 16.86 9.46 -4.68
C PHE A 165 17.91 8.39 -4.92
N HIS A 166 18.86 8.28 -4.00
CA HIS A 166 19.70 7.09 -3.90
C HIS A 166 18.85 5.96 -3.31
N VAL A 167 18.87 4.81 -3.96
CA VAL A 167 18.14 3.62 -3.53
C VAL A 167 19.08 2.43 -3.51
N VAL A 168 19.10 1.75 -2.37
CA VAL A 168 19.87 0.52 -2.15
C VAL A 168 18.90 -0.59 -1.79
N HIS A 169 19.09 -1.76 -2.38
CA HIS A 169 18.31 -2.96 -2.10
C HIS A 169 19.20 -4.13 -1.74
N ASP A 170 18.79 -4.86 -0.71
CA ASP A 170 19.44 -6.07 -0.22
C ASP A 170 18.39 -7.14 0.04
N TYR A 171 18.59 -8.35 -0.48
CA TYR A 171 17.73 -9.49 -0.17
C TYR A 171 18.23 -10.18 1.11
N LEU A 172 17.30 -10.70 1.89
CA LEU A 172 17.57 -11.41 3.13
C LEU A 172 17.28 -12.90 2.96
N VAL A 173 17.99 -13.73 3.72
CA VAL A 173 17.74 -15.17 3.80
C VAL A 173 16.32 -15.38 4.32
N THR A 174 15.59 -16.32 3.70
CA THR A 174 14.25 -16.70 4.15
C THR A 174 14.14 -18.20 4.42
N PRO A 175 13.21 -18.64 5.29
CA PRO A 175 13.05 -20.07 5.60
C PRO A 175 12.59 -20.93 4.42
N SER A 176 12.05 -20.32 3.36
CA SER A 176 11.49 -21.02 2.20
C SER A 176 11.86 -20.30 0.92
N ARG A 177 12.28 -21.04 -0.11
CA ARG A 177 12.58 -20.49 -1.45
C ARG A 177 11.37 -19.83 -2.14
N LYS A 178 10.16 -20.10 -1.67
CA LYS A 178 8.92 -19.46 -2.15
C LYS A 178 8.66 -18.11 -1.47
N MET A 179 9.45 -17.74 -0.46
CA MET A 179 9.40 -16.46 0.21
C MET A 179 10.52 -15.56 -0.28
N GLN A 180 10.28 -14.25 -0.26
CA GLN A 180 11.33 -13.27 -0.50
C GLN A 180 11.27 -12.23 0.61
N ALA A 181 12.43 -11.86 1.15
CA ALA A 181 12.56 -10.75 2.08
C ALA A 181 13.60 -9.78 1.52
N ARG A 182 13.32 -8.49 1.61
CA ARG A 182 14.18 -7.45 1.07
C ARG A 182 14.17 -6.21 1.93
N LEU A 183 15.35 -5.67 2.17
CA LEU A 183 15.55 -4.34 2.72
C LEU A 183 15.70 -3.32 1.59
N ARG A 184 15.13 -2.14 1.80
CA ARG A 184 15.34 -0.98 0.94
C ARG A 184 15.75 0.22 1.78
N LYS A 185 16.89 0.81 1.46
CA LYS A 185 17.31 2.14 1.92
C LYS A 185 17.07 3.13 0.79
N ARG A 186 16.31 4.19 1.04
CA ARG A 186 16.01 5.25 0.05
C ARG A 186 16.19 6.62 0.67
N GLY A 187 16.92 7.52 0.03
CA GLY A 187 17.19 8.84 0.58
C GLY A 187 17.81 9.83 -0.39
N GLN A 188 17.89 11.08 0.06
CA GLN A 188 18.54 12.19 -0.62
C GLN A 188 19.04 13.18 0.44
N GLN A 189 20.10 13.95 0.14
CA GLN A 189 20.62 15.00 1.03
C GLN A 189 20.86 14.52 2.48
N GLY A 190 21.44 13.34 2.65
CA GLY A 190 21.77 12.75 3.97
C GLY A 190 20.57 12.20 4.76
N ASN A 191 19.35 12.33 4.25
CA ASN A 191 18.14 11.86 4.93
C ASN A 191 17.64 10.55 4.30
N TRP A 192 17.37 9.55 5.13
CA TRP A 192 17.08 8.18 4.69
C TRP A 192 15.77 7.64 5.26
N THR A 193 15.14 6.78 4.47
CA THR A 193 14.00 5.95 4.84
C THR A 193 14.35 4.49 4.60
N TYR A 194 13.87 3.63 5.48
CA TYR A 194 14.17 2.21 5.48
C TYR A 194 12.87 1.41 5.43
N THR A 195 12.81 0.39 4.56
CA THR A 195 11.65 -0.46 4.41
C THR A 195 12.07 -1.92 4.40
N HIS A 196 11.43 -2.75 5.22
CA HIS A 196 11.52 -4.20 5.14
C HIS A 196 10.27 -4.72 4.40
N THR A 197 10.50 -5.44 3.31
CA THR A 197 9.45 -6.02 2.46
C THR A 197 9.52 -7.53 2.54
N ILE A 198 8.40 -8.19 2.83
CA ILE A 198 8.27 -9.65 2.82
C ILE A 198 7.21 -10.03 1.80
N ARG A 199 7.61 -10.73 0.74
CA ARG A 199 6.68 -11.38 -0.21
C ARG A 199 6.45 -12.82 0.26
N ARG A 200 5.21 -13.12 0.61
CA ARG A 200 4.78 -14.47 1.00
C ARG A 200 4.66 -15.37 -0.23
N PRO A 201 4.67 -16.71 -0.04
CA PRO A 201 4.45 -17.64 -1.14
C PRO A 201 3.13 -17.34 -1.84
N GLU A 202 3.07 -17.63 -3.12
CA GLU A 202 1.83 -17.52 -3.89
C GLU A 202 0.80 -18.51 -3.33
N ILE A 203 -0.39 -17.97 -3.05
CA ILE A 203 -1.58 -18.70 -2.63
C ILE A 203 -2.67 -18.29 -3.61
N ASN A 204 -3.28 -19.27 -4.29
CA ASN A 204 -4.30 -19.01 -5.33
C ASN A 204 -3.83 -17.98 -6.38
N ASP A 205 -2.61 -18.15 -6.91
CA ASP A 205 -1.97 -17.25 -7.89
C ASP A 205 -1.79 -15.79 -7.44
N GLN A 206 -1.97 -15.51 -6.15
CA GLN A 206 -1.72 -14.20 -5.56
C GLN A 206 -0.54 -14.26 -4.59
N SER A 207 0.38 -13.31 -4.74
CA SER A 207 1.45 -13.10 -3.77
C SER A 207 1.14 -11.89 -2.91
N VAL A 208 1.09 -12.07 -1.58
CA VAL A 208 0.92 -10.95 -0.64
C VAL A 208 2.29 -10.37 -0.31
N GLU A 209 2.43 -9.05 -0.49
CA GLU A 209 3.63 -8.30 -0.12
C GLU A 209 3.35 -7.46 1.13
N LEU A 210 4.04 -7.77 2.23
CA LEU A 210 4.01 -6.97 3.45
C LEU A 210 5.16 -5.96 3.42
N ARG A 211 4.86 -4.67 3.45
CA ARG A 211 5.85 -3.58 3.52
C ARG A 211 5.78 -2.90 4.89
N MET A 212 6.89 -2.89 5.61
CA MET A 212 6.98 -2.28 6.93
C MET A 212 8.08 -1.21 6.93
N PRO A 213 7.80 0.02 7.41
CA PRO A 213 8.86 0.95 7.74
C PRO A 213 9.68 0.37 8.90
N VAL A 214 11.00 0.56 8.86
CA VAL A 214 11.90 0.14 9.94
C VAL A 214 12.79 1.31 10.33
N SER A 215 13.32 1.28 11.55
CA SER A 215 14.32 2.27 11.97
C SER A 215 15.66 1.98 11.29
N GLU A 216 16.57 2.96 11.31
CA GLU A 216 17.95 2.75 10.85
C GLU A 216 18.65 1.63 11.63
N ARG A 217 18.47 1.60 12.95
CA ARG A 217 19.02 0.55 13.81
C ARG A 217 18.50 -0.84 13.43
N ASP A 218 17.19 -0.97 13.23
CA ASP A 218 16.60 -2.26 12.84
C ASP A 218 17.07 -2.67 11.45
N TYR A 219 17.25 -1.72 10.53
CA TYR A 219 17.82 -1.98 9.21
C TYR A 219 19.24 -2.55 9.30
N GLU A 220 20.10 -1.95 10.11
CA GLU A 220 21.47 -2.42 10.34
C GLU A 220 21.50 -3.83 10.95
N ILE A 221 20.62 -4.09 11.93
CA ILE A 221 20.49 -5.42 12.54
C ILE A 221 20.02 -6.46 11.51
N LEU A 222 19.00 -6.13 10.71
CA LEU A 222 18.46 -7.04 9.68
C LEU A 222 19.46 -7.31 8.56
N MET A 223 20.38 -6.37 8.30
CA MET A 223 21.45 -6.55 7.31
C MET A 223 22.37 -7.73 7.65
N ALA A 224 22.45 -8.14 8.92
CA ALA A 224 23.18 -9.36 9.31
C ALA A 224 22.59 -10.65 8.71
N GLN A 225 21.35 -10.60 8.21
CA GLN A 225 20.67 -11.73 7.54
C GLN A 225 20.68 -11.60 6.02
N ARG A 226 21.54 -10.75 5.45
CA ARG A 226 21.65 -10.58 4.00
C ARG A 226 21.92 -11.93 3.32
N ASP A 227 21.21 -12.18 2.23
CA ASP A 227 21.40 -13.37 1.41
C ASP A 227 22.59 -13.19 0.46
N ASP A 228 23.64 -13.97 0.67
CA ASP A 228 24.85 -13.92 -0.15
C ASP A 228 24.66 -14.50 -1.56
N GLN A 229 23.52 -15.12 -1.88
CA GLN A 229 23.16 -15.49 -3.27
C GLN A 229 22.69 -14.28 -4.09
N HIS A 230 22.51 -13.13 -3.45
CA HIS A 230 22.13 -11.89 -4.09
C HIS A 230 23.21 -10.81 -3.92
N TYR A 231 23.37 -9.97 -4.93
CA TYR A 231 24.11 -8.73 -4.88
C TYR A 231 23.26 -7.64 -4.22
N THR A 232 23.93 -6.73 -3.52
CA THR A 232 23.36 -5.41 -3.20
C THR A 232 23.15 -4.65 -4.51
N VAL A 233 21.97 -4.07 -4.70
CA VAL A 233 21.63 -3.30 -5.91
C VAL A 233 21.56 -1.82 -5.59
N PHE A 234 22.38 -1.02 -6.27
CA PHE A 234 22.42 0.42 -6.17
C PHE A 234 21.76 1.06 -7.39
N LYS A 235 20.95 2.10 -7.16
CA LYS A 235 20.35 2.88 -8.25
C LYS A 235 20.06 4.32 -7.82
N ILE A 236 20.05 5.21 -8.80
CA ILE A 236 19.43 6.53 -8.69
C ILE A 236 18.02 6.40 -9.24
N ARG A 237 17.03 6.80 -8.44
CA ARG A 237 15.63 6.87 -8.85
C ARG A 237 15.25 8.32 -9.07
N ARG A 238 15.07 8.71 -10.33
CA ARG A 238 14.54 10.01 -10.74
C ARG A 238 13.03 9.93 -10.86
N CYS A 239 12.31 10.73 -10.08
CA CYS A 239 10.86 10.80 -10.08
C CYS A 239 10.39 12.11 -10.68
N PHE A 240 9.44 12.08 -11.61
CA PHE A 240 8.93 13.28 -12.26
C PHE A 240 7.47 13.11 -12.71
N LEU A 241 6.80 14.24 -12.95
CA LEU A 241 5.45 14.30 -13.51
C LEU A 241 5.56 14.74 -14.97
N TRP A 242 4.91 14.01 -15.88
CA TRP A 242 4.85 14.35 -17.31
C TRP A 242 3.47 13.99 -17.86
N ASN A 243 2.80 14.92 -18.55
CA ASN A 243 1.42 14.76 -19.03
C ASN A 243 0.44 14.21 -17.96
N ASN A 244 0.50 14.75 -16.74
CA ASN A 244 -0.29 14.31 -15.59
C ASN A 244 -0.04 12.85 -15.14
N GLN A 245 1.03 12.24 -15.65
CA GLN A 245 1.44 10.88 -15.34
C GLN A 245 2.72 10.90 -14.51
N TYR A 246 2.74 10.14 -13.41
CA TYR A 246 3.90 10.06 -12.53
C TYR A 246 4.82 8.92 -12.95
N PHE A 247 6.09 9.24 -13.16
CA PHE A 247 7.10 8.27 -13.59
C PHE A 247 8.22 8.11 -12.56
N GLN A 248 8.80 6.92 -12.55
CA GLN A 248 10.01 6.59 -11.81
C GLN A 248 11.03 6.01 -12.78
N LEU A 249 12.09 6.76 -13.08
CA LEU A 249 13.22 6.27 -13.85
C LEU A 249 14.31 5.76 -12.90
N ASP A 250 14.55 4.45 -12.94
CA ASP A 250 15.62 3.79 -12.21
C ASP A 250 16.86 3.67 -13.09
N MET A 251 17.94 4.32 -12.69
CA MET A 251 19.26 4.22 -13.32
C MET A 251 20.19 3.42 -12.40
N TYR A 252 20.53 2.21 -12.81
CA TYR A 252 21.35 1.30 -12.01
C TYR A 252 22.79 1.79 -11.97
N GLN A 253 23.39 1.76 -10.78
CA GLN A 253 24.69 2.36 -10.50
C GLN A 253 25.70 1.33 -10.05
N ASP A 254 26.97 1.64 -10.27
CA ASP A 254 28.07 0.85 -9.75
C ASP A 254 28.20 0.98 -8.21
N PRO A 255 28.59 -0.10 -7.51
CA PRO A 255 28.87 -1.44 -8.04
C PRO A 255 27.57 -2.17 -8.42
N ALA A 256 27.44 -2.54 -9.71
CA ALA A 256 26.24 -3.15 -10.24
C ALA A 256 26.43 -4.65 -10.49
N PRO A 257 25.41 -5.49 -10.28
CA PRO A 257 25.36 -6.82 -10.88
C PRO A 257 25.63 -6.73 -12.39
N PRO A 258 26.26 -7.72 -13.04
CA PRO A 258 26.53 -7.68 -14.48
C PRO A 258 25.29 -7.38 -15.33
N ARG A 259 24.12 -7.93 -14.96
CA ARG A 259 22.83 -7.69 -15.62
C ARG A 259 22.27 -6.28 -15.45
N CYS A 260 22.80 -5.51 -14.51
CA CYS A 260 22.36 -4.16 -14.19
C CYS A 260 23.27 -3.07 -14.76
N GLN A 261 24.41 -3.41 -15.34
CA GLN A 261 25.36 -2.43 -15.87
C GLN A 261 24.72 -1.63 -17.01
N GLY A 262 24.64 -0.30 -16.84
CA GLY A 262 23.99 0.60 -17.80
C GLY A 262 22.47 0.44 -17.91
N LEU A 263 21.83 -0.39 -17.06
CA LEU A 263 20.40 -0.65 -17.13
C LEU A 263 19.60 0.58 -16.67
N MET A 264 18.59 0.95 -17.46
CA MET A 264 17.60 1.95 -17.09
C MET A 264 16.18 1.41 -17.26
N LEU A 265 15.35 1.57 -16.22
CA LEU A 265 13.97 1.11 -16.22
C LEU A 265 13.04 2.26 -15.86
N LEU A 266 12.09 2.55 -16.74
CA LEU A 266 11.02 3.51 -16.49
C LEU A 266 9.80 2.77 -15.95
N GLU A 267 9.28 3.18 -14.81
CA GLU A 267 8.08 2.61 -14.19
C GLU A 267 6.97 3.66 -14.07
N THR A 268 5.73 3.24 -14.30
CA THR A 268 4.54 4.07 -14.08
C THR A 268 3.32 3.20 -13.72
N PHE A 269 2.23 3.81 -13.29
CA PHE A 269 0.97 3.14 -12.98
C PHE A 269 -0.16 3.77 -13.80
N THR A 270 -0.80 2.98 -14.66
CA THR A 270 -1.78 3.49 -15.61
C THR A 270 -2.96 2.55 -15.78
N THR A 271 -4.14 3.10 -16.03
CA THR A 271 -5.35 2.39 -16.43
C THR A 271 -5.41 2.11 -17.93
N GLN A 272 -4.52 2.71 -18.72
CA GLN A 272 -4.49 2.56 -20.17
C GLN A 272 -4.10 1.13 -20.55
N LYS A 273 -4.93 0.52 -21.41
CA LYS A 273 -4.67 -0.82 -21.96
C LYS A 273 -3.55 -0.78 -23.00
N ASP A 274 -3.58 0.20 -23.88
CA ASP A 274 -2.52 0.45 -24.86
C ASP A 274 -1.32 1.12 -24.19
N VAL A 275 -0.13 1.03 -24.79
CA VAL A 275 1.09 1.68 -24.28
C VAL A 275 0.80 3.17 -24.04
N PRO A 276 0.97 3.68 -22.81
CA PRO A 276 0.72 5.09 -22.52
C PRO A 276 1.67 5.96 -23.33
N GLU A 277 1.31 7.21 -23.52
CA GLU A 277 2.26 8.19 -24.06
C GLU A 277 3.51 8.22 -23.16
N LEU A 278 4.69 8.07 -23.76
CA LEU A 278 5.96 8.04 -23.04
C LEU A 278 6.73 9.34 -23.29
N PRO A 279 7.52 9.81 -22.29
CA PRO A 279 8.21 11.08 -22.43
C PRO A 279 9.23 11.06 -23.58
N GLY A 280 9.10 11.99 -24.53
CA GLY A 280 9.96 12.05 -25.72
C GLY A 280 11.44 12.34 -25.43
N PHE A 281 11.77 12.81 -24.23
CA PHE A 281 13.15 12.96 -23.74
C PHE A 281 13.77 11.64 -23.26
N LEU A 282 13.06 10.51 -23.37
CA LEU A 282 13.57 9.17 -23.11
C LEU A 282 13.52 8.33 -24.39
N LYS A 283 14.62 7.64 -24.70
CA LYS A 283 14.63 6.63 -25.75
C LYS A 283 14.18 5.30 -25.16
N VAL A 284 12.87 5.07 -25.19
CA VAL A 284 12.27 3.81 -24.74
C VAL A 284 12.36 2.76 -25.85
N GLU A 285 12.88 1.58 -25.52
CA GLU A 285 13.01 0.49 -26.49
C GLU A 285 11.73 -0.34 -26.58
N ARG A 286 11.25 -0.82 -25.43
CA ARG A 286 10.09 -1.72 -25.33
C ARG A 286 9.57 -1.80 -23.91
N GLU A 287 8.35 -2.30 -23.77
CA GLU A 287 7.79 -2.69 -22.50
C GLU A 287 8.37 -4.03 -22.01
N VAL A 288 8.65 -4.11 -20.71
CA VAL A 288 9.23 -5.28 -20.01
C VAL A 288 8.43 -5.62 -18.74
N THR A 289 7.15 -5.21 -18.68
CA THR A 289 6.29 -5.35 -17.50
C THR A 289 6.17 -6.80 -17.01
N THR A 290 5.99 -7.74 -17.94
CA THR A 290 5.78 -9.17 -17.65
C THR A 290 7.07 -9.98 -17.67
N GLU A 291 8.22 -9.36 -17.94
CA GLU A 291 9.48 -10.05 -18.09
C GLU A 291 10.18 -10.22 -16.74
N ALA A 292 10.17 -11.46 -16.27
CA ALA A 292 10.71 -11.81 -14.97
C ALA A 292 12.20 -11.45 -14.83
N GLU A 293 12.98 -11.46 -15.91
CA GLU A 293 14.41 -11.11 -15.88
C GLU A 293 14.66 -9.66 -15.42
N TYR A 294 13.74 -8.74 -15.69
CA TYR A 294 13.77 -7.35 -15.22
C TYR A 294 13.09 -7.16 -13.85
N SER A 295 12.73 -8.25 -13.17
CA SER A 295 12.30 -8.18 -11.77
C SER A 295 13.50 -7.87 -10.87
N MET A 296 13.26 -7.14 -9.79
CA MET A 296 14.34 -6.77 -8.87
C MET A 296 14.98 -7.99 -8.21
N PHE A 297 14.26 -9.11 -8.10
CA PHE A 297 14.79 -10.34 -7.54
C PHE A 297 15.77 -11.01 -8.50
N ASN A 298 15.42 -11.12 -9.78
CA ASN A 298 16.29 -11.75 -10.77
C ASN A 298 17.49 -10.87 -11.17
N LEU A 299 17.34 -9.55 -11.08
CA LEU A 299 18.43 -8.60 -11.31
C LEU A 299 19.51 -8.63 -10.21
N SER A 300 19.15 -9.01 -8.98
CA SER A 300 20.09 -9.10 -7.87
C SER A 300 20.75 -10.48 -7.74
N GLN A 301 20.24 -11.53 -8.39
CA GLN A 301 20.83 -12.87 -8.27
C GLN A 301 22.28 -12.91 -8.75
N LYS A 302 23.14 -13.58 -7.98
CA LYS A 302 24.46 -13.98 -8.43
C LYS A 302 24.30 -15.17 -9.37
N SER A 303 24.84 -15.08 -10.58
CA SER A 303 24.94 -16.23 -11.47
C SER A 303 25.74 -17.33 -10.74
N VAL A 304 25.21 -18.55 -10.72
CA VAL A 304 25.94 -19.75 -10.26
C VAL A 304 27.04 -20.07 -11.27
#